data_AF-K1KUR1-F1
#
_entry.id   AF-K1KUR1-F1
#
_cell.length_a   1.000
_cell.length_b   1.000
_cell.length_c   1.000
_cell.angle_alpha   90.00
_cell.angle_beta   90.00
_cell.angle_gamma   90.00
#
_symmetry.space_group_name_H-M   'P 1'
#
loop_
_entity.id
_entity.type
_entity.pdbx_description
1 polymer ?
#
loop_
_entity_poly.entity_id
_entity_poly.type
_entity_poly.pdbx_seq_one_letter_code
_entity_poly.pdbx_strand_id
1 'polypeptide(L)'
;MDLQRINNLWKFLVIKNNLKLDCSKQEQVTYTIEKGNLILQHVFNPKFLQQSKLIISERSFQPDFCHLTYTKSKKRFGHKEKPISAVTKQIFFPKALLDTLHQFDLEIKKDRKGNYCINIAPFFPKNIYDILDHVNPIARTFWVKNFFAEGIRN
;
A
#
# COMPACT_ATOMS: atom_id res chain seq x y z
N MET A 1 -23.29 -0.38 1.08
CA MET A 1 -22.98 0.24 -0.22
C MET A 1 -21.47 0.30 -0.47
N ASP A 2 -20.66 0.80 0.46
CA ASP A 2 -19.20 0.96 0.27
C ASP A 2 -18.39 -0.33 0.07
N LEU A 3 -18.73 -1.41 0.77
CA LEU A 3 -18.03 -2.70 0.63
C LEU A 3 -18.16 -3.28 -0.79
N GLN A 4 -19.38 -3.22 -1.34
CA GLN A 4 -19.65 -3.67 -2.71
C GLN A 4 -18.92 -2.78 -3.73
N ARG A 5 -18.87 -1.47 -3.48
CA ARG A 5 -18.09 -0.52 -4.29
C ARG A 5 -16.61 -0.89 -4.30
N ILE A 6 -15.98 -1.06 -3.12
CA ILE A 6 -14.58 -1.48 -3.01
C ILE A 6 -14.34 -2.79 -3.77
N ASN A 7 -15.21 -3.79 -3.57
CA ASN A 7 -15.10 -5.08 -4.24
C ASN A 7 -15.17 -4.93 -5.77
N ASN A 8 -16.08 -4.09 -6.28
CA ASN A 8 -16.21 -3.83 -7.70
C ASN A 8 -14.97 -3.14 -8.28
N LEU A 9 -14.37 -2.18 -7.55
CA LEU A 9 -13.13 -1.53 -7.97
C LEU A 9 -11.99 -2.55 -8.15
N TRP A 10 -11.79 -3.43 -7.16
CA TRP A 10 -10.73 -4.45 -7.24
C TRP A 10 -11.01 -5.48 -8.33
N LYS A 11 -12.25 -5.97 -8.45
CA LYS A 11 -12.66 -6.89 -9.53
C LYS A 11 -12.41 -6.29 -10.90
N PHE A 12 -12.80 -5.05 -11.11
CA PHE A 12 -12.58 -4.36 -12.38
C PHE A 12 -11.08 -4.28 -12.72
N LEU A 13 -10.25 -3.86 -11.75
CA LEU A 13 -8.81 -3.76 -11.96
C LEU A 13 -8.18 -5.11 -12.28
N VAL A 14 -8.50 -6.17 -11.53
CA VAL A 14 -7.87 -7.47 -11.81
C VAL A 14 -8.31 -8.04 -13.16
N ILE A 15 -9.59 -7.88 -13.56
CA ILE A 15 -10.08 -8.31 -14.87
C ILE A 15 -9.33 -7.57 -15.99
N LYS A 16 -9.22 -6.24 -15.89
CA LYS A 16 -8.55 -5.42 -16.92
C LYS A 16 -7.05 -5.68 -17.01
N ASN A 17 -6.42 -6.20 -15.96
CA ASN A 17 -4.99 -6.51 -15.93
C ASN A 17 -4.69 -8.01 -16.10
N ASN A 18 -5.70 -8.85 -16.30
CA ASN A 18 -5.56 -10.31 -16.28
C ASN A 18 -4.82 -10.82 -15.03
N LEU A 19 -5.20 -10.29 -13.87
CA LEU A 19 -4.67 -10.68 -12.56
C LEU A 19 -5.71 -11.48 -11.79
N LYS A 20 -5.25 -12.20 -10.77
CA LYS A 20 -6.12 -12.91 -9.82
C LYS A 20 -6.30 -12.08 -8.56
N LEU A 21 -7.54 -12.06 -8.05
CA LEU A 21 -7.88 -11.49 -6.75
C LEU A 21 -8.21 -12.62 -5.78
N ASP A 22 -7.37 -12.80 -4.76
CA ASP A 22 -7.65 -13.66 -3.64
C ASP A 22 -8.29 -12.83 -2.51
N CYS A 23 -9.30 -13.39 -1.84
CA CYS A 23 -10.02 -12.70 -0.77
C CYS A 23 -10.09 -13.59 0.47
N SER A 24 -9.51 -13.14 1.57
CA SER A 24 -9.66 -13.77 2.89
C SER A 24 -10.59 -12.93 3.76
N LYS A 25 -11.48 -13.61 4.50
CA LYS A 25 -12.47 -13.00 5.40
C LYS A 25 -12.36 -13.66 6.77
N GLN A 26 -11.37 -13.24 7.55
CA GLN A 26 -11.24 -13.63 8.96
C GLN A 26 -11.80 -12.47 9.82
N GLU A 27 -11.03 -11.95 10.77
CA GLU A 27 -11.40 -10.76 11.54
C GLU A 27 -11.38 -9.48 10.69
N GLN A 28 -10.54 -9.47 9.64
CA GLN A 28 -10.45 -8.40 8.65
C GLN A 28 -10.64 -9.00 7.25
N VAL A 29 -11.12 -8.16 6.33
CA VAL A 29 -11.15 -8.52 4.91
C VAL A 29 -9.81 -8.15 4.31
N THR A 30 -9.17 -9.13 3.67
CA THR A 30 -7.91 -8.94 2.96
C THR A 30 -8.12 -9.32 1.51
N TYR A 31 -7.97 -8.35 0.62
CA TYR A 31 -7.80 -8.58 -0.81
C TYR A 31 -6.31 -8.70 -1.11
N THR A 32 -5.90 -9.75 -1.81
CA THR A 32 -4.52 -9.99 -2.23
C THR A 32 -4.48 -10.14 -3.74
N ILE A 33 -3.56 -9.42 -4.38
CA ILE A 33 -3.29 -9.49 -5.81
C ILE A 33 -1.79 -9.70 -5.99
N GLU A 34 -1.44 -10.72 -6.76
CA GLU A 34 -0.04 -11.05 -7.04
C GLU A 34 0.33 -10.69 -8.47
N LYS A 35 1.50 -10.07 -8.66
CA LYS A 35 2.07 -9.77 -9.97
C LYS A 35 3.59 -9.96 -9.96
N GLY A 36 4.04 -11.10 -10.50
CA GLY A 36 5.45 -11.48 -10.46
C GLY A 36 5.93 -11.64 -9.01
N ASN A 37 6.99 -10.92 -8.63
CA ASN A 37 7.49 -10.90 -7.24
C ASN A 37 6.74 -9.93 -6.30
N LEU A 38 5.74 -9.18 -6.79
CA LEU A 38 5.02 -8.21 -5.96
C LEU A 38 3.68 -8.76 -5.48
N ILE A 39 3.35 -8.43 -4.24
CA ILE A 39 2.07 -8.68 -3.60
C ILE A 39 1.47 -7.32 -3.25
N LEU A 40 0.24 -7.10 -3.70
CA LEU A 40 -0.59 -5.96 -3.33
C LEU A 40 -1.71 -6.45 -2.42
N GLN A 41 -1.83 -5.87 -1.24
CA GLN A 41 -2.87 -6.21 -0.28
C GLN A 41 -3.68 -4.98 0.12
N HIS A 42 -4.99 -5.13 0.16
CA HIS A 42 -5.89 -4.16 0.74
C HIS A 42 -6.60 -4.80 1.93
N VAL A 43 -6.29 -4.30 3.13
CA VAL A 43 -6.74 -4.88 4.39
C VAL A 43 -7.63 -3.88 5.11
N PHE A 44 -8.84 -4.28 5.47
CA PHE A 44 -9.77 -3.41 6.18
C PHE A 44 -10.73 -4.19 7.08
N ASN A 45 -11.19 -3.53 8.15
CA ASN A 45 -12.31 -4.01 8.94
C ASN A 45 -13.63 -3.56 8.27
N PRO A 46 -14.54 -4.47 7.90
CA PRO A 46 -15.82 -4.10 7.28
C PRO A 46 -16.68 -3.15 8.12
N LYS A 47 -16.51 -3.19 9.45
CA LYS A 47 -17.22 -2.31 10.40
C LYS A 47 -16.56 -0.93 10.53
N PHE A 48 -15.26 -0.82 10.23
CA PHE A 48 -14.45 0.39 10.42
C PHE A 48 -13.51 0.62 9.23
N LEU A 49 -14.08 1.06 8.10
CA LEU A 49 -13.35 1.30 6.86
C LEU A 49 -12.27 2.39 6.95
N GLN A 50 -12.37 3.28 7.94
CA GLN A 50 -11.34 4.29 8.20
C GLN A 50 -10.00 3.71 8.67
N GLN A 51 -9.97 2.44 9.08
CA GLN A 51 -8.72 1.73 9.44
C GLN A 51 -8.14 0.94 8.26
N SER A 52 -8.70 1.14 7.05
CA SER A 52 -8.23 0.47 5.85
C SER A 52 -6.78 0.83 5.53
N LYS A 53 -6.01 -0.15 5.07
CA LYS A 53 -4.62 0.03 4.68
C LYS A 53 -4.32 -0.68 3.37
N LEU A 54 -3.40 -0.10 2.61
CA LEU A 54 -2.86 -0.68 1.39
C LEU A 54 -1.41 -1.05 1.64
N ILE A 55 -1.05 -2.28 1.29
CA ILE A 55 0.29 -2.83 1.47
C ILE A 55 0.81 -3.27 0.11
N ILE A 56 2.01 -2.85 -0.25
CA ILE A 56 2.74 -3.32 -1.43
C ILE A 56 4.06 -3.89 -0.96
N SER A 57 4.29 -5.17 -1.18
CA SER A 57 5.52 -5.84 -0.74
C SER A 57 6.05 -6.81 -1.77
N GLU A 58 7.31 -7.17 -1.61
CA GLU A 58 7.86 -8.33 -2.32
C GLU A 58 7.44 -9.63 -1.64
N ARG A 59 7.22 -10.68 -2.44
CA ARG A 59 6.84 -12.01 -1.92
C ARG A 59 7.89 -12.58 -0.98
N SER A 60 9.16 -12.29 -1.22
CA SER A 60 10.28 -12.74 -0.39
C SER A 60 10.57 -11.85 0.82
N PHE A 61 9.78 -10.80 1.05
CA PHE A 61 9.97 -9.89 2.18
C PHE A 61 9.85 -10.62 3.52
N GLN A 62 10.84 -10.41 4.39
CA GLN A 62 10.88 -11.05 5.71
C GLN A 62 10.60 -10.03 6.82
N PRO A 63 9.37 -9.99 7.39
CA PRO A 63 8.98 -8.98 8.36
C PRO A 63 9.84 -9.01 9.64
N ASP A 64 10.24 -10.19 10.09
CA ASP A 64 11.05 -10.38 11.31
C ASP A 64 12.51 -9.93 11.14
N PHE A 65 12.96 -9.72 9.91
CA PHE A 65 14.33 -9.35 9.57
C PHE A 65 14.43 -7.93 8.98
N CYS A 66 13.50 -7.05 9.36
CA CYS A 66 13.56 -5.64 9.02
C CYS A 66 14.79 -4.98 9.67
N HIS A 67 15.60 -4.29 8.87
CA HIS A 67 16.77 -3.54 9.37
C HIS A 67 16.67 -2.04 9.10
N LEU A 68 15.80 -1.63 8.17
CA LEU A 68 15.47 -0.23 7.94
C LEU A 68 13.96 -0.08 7.94
N THR A 69 13.49 0.91 8.67
CA THR A 69 12.09 1.33 8.70
C THR A 69 12.05 2.83 8.52
N TYR A 70 11.02 3.33 7.87
CA TYR A 70 10.69 4.75 7.84
C TYR A 70 9.21 4.88 8.09
N THR A 71 8.86 5.78 9.00
CA THR A 71 7.48 6.07 9.35
C THR A 71 7.25 7.57 9.24
N LYS A 72 6.15 7.94 8.58
CA LYS A 72 5.66 9.32 8.51
C LYS A 72 4.18 9.27 8.81
N SER A 73 3.76 9.92 9.89
CA SER A 73 2.34 10.07 10.19
C SER A 73 1.82 11.36 9.58
N LYS A 74 0.58 11.37 9.11
CA LYS A 74 -0.12 12.60 8.77
C LYS A 74 -0.22 13.46 10.03
N LYS A 75 0.18 14.72 9.96
CA LYS A 75 -0.03 15.67 11.08
C LYS A 75 -1.53 15.78 11.36
N ARG A 76 -1.95 15.29 12.52
CA ARG A 76 -3.32 15.45 13.06
C ARG A 76 -3.22 16.42 14.23
N PHE A 77 -4.07 17.45 14.24
CA PHE A 77 -4.09 18.44 15.32
C PHE A 77 -4.33 17.72 16.66
N GLY A 78 -3.49 17.98 17.66
CA GLY A 78 -3.60 17.35 18.99
C GLY A 78 -3.03 15.93 19.13
N HIS A 79 -2.36 15.34 18.13
CA HIS A 79 -1.60 14.09 18.29
C HIS A 79 -0.10 14.36 18.21
N LYS A 80 0.64 13.96 19.26
CA LYS A 80 2.10 13.96 19.24
C LYS A 80 2.57 12.93 18.22
N GLU A 81 3.43 13.34 17.29
CA GLU A 81 4.09 12.42 16.36
C GLU A 81 4.78 11.30 17.16
N LYS A 82 4.59 10.04 16.75
CA LYS A 82 5.26 8.93 17.43
C LYS A 82 6.77 9.15 17.34
N PRO A 83 7.53 9.04 18.45
CA PRO A 83 8.96 9.26 18.43
C PRO A 83 9.61 8.30 17.43
N ILE A 84 10.41 8.87 16.52
CA ILE A 84 11.24 8.12 15.60
C ILE A 84 12.23 7.32 16.46
N SER A 85 12.08 5.99 16.52
CA SER A 85 12.97 5.12 17.28
C SER A 85 14.42 5.33 16.82
N ALA A 86 15.40 5.31 17.73
CA ALA A 86 16.82 5.49 17.42
C ALA A 86 17.39 4.44 16.44
N VAL A 87 16.65 3.35 16.18
CA VAL A 87 17.01 2.29 15.21
C VAL A 87 16.55 2.62 13.78
N THR A 88 15.80 3.71 13.59
CA THR A 88 15.23 4.15 12.31
C THR A 88 16.31 4.87 11.49
N LYS A 89 17.25 4.13 10.89
CA LYS A 89 18.13 4.69 9.86
C LYS A 89 17.25 5.22 8.72
N GLN A 90 17.22 6.53 8.53
CA GLN A 90 16.46 7.18 7.46
C GLN A 90 16.86 6.59 6.11
N ILE A 91 15.94 5.82 5.53
CA ILE A 91 16.05 5.46 4.12
C ILE A 91 15.83 6.76 3.34
N PHE A 92 16.74 7.09 2.43
CA PHE A 92 16.58 8.23 1.53
C PHE A 92 15.49 7.89 0.52
N PHE A 93 14.38 8.63 0.52
CA PHE A 93 13.29 8.45 -0.44
C PHE A 93 13.19 9.63 -1.39
N PRO A 94 12.73 9.41 -2.64
CA PRO A 94 12.45 10.50 -3.55
C PRO A 94 11.41 11.45 -2.93
N LYS A 95 11.79 12.72 -2.78
CA LYS A 95 10.94 13.77 -2.21
C LYS A 95 9.57 13.84 -2.89
N ALA A 96 9.56 13.66 -4.21
CA ALA A 96 8.33 13.64 -5.02
C ALA A 96 7.31 12.56 -4.57
N LEU A 97 7.77 11.35 -4.21
CA LEU A 97 6.86 10.31 -3.71
C LEU A 97 6.31 10.70 -2.32
N LEU A 98 7.17 11.22 -1.45
CA LEU A 98 6.77 11.67 -0.11
C LEU A 98 5.77 12.83 -0.14
N ASP A 99 5.85 13.67 -1.18
CA ASP A 99 4.90 14.75 -1.45
C ASP A 99 3.56 14.19 -1.94
N THR A 100 3.53 13.16 -2.79
CA THR A 100 2.24 12.54 -3.20
C THR A 100 1.54 11.76 -2.08
N LEU A 101 2.31 11.21 -1.12
CA LEU A 101 1.79 10.37 -0.04
C LEU A 101 1.58 11.11 1.28
N HIS A 102 1.76 12.44 1.32
CA HIS A 102 1.65 13.25 2.55
C HIS A 102 0.29 13.14 3.26
N GLN A 103 -0.76 12.76 2.52
CA GLN A 103 -2.12 12.59 3.05
C GLN A 103 -2.33 11.27 3.81
N PHE A 104 -1.36 10.36 3.78
CA PHE A 104 -1.38 9.06 4.44
C PHE A 104 -0.38 9.00 5.61
N ASP A 105 -0.72 8.20 6.60
CA ASP A 105 0.25 7.54 7.46
C ASP A 105 1.01 6.51 6.59
N LEU A 106 2.30 6.72 6.41
CA LEU A 106 3.19 5.96 5.56
C LEU A 106 4.19 5.20 6.42
N GLU A 107 4.34 3.91 6.13
CA GLU A 107 5.37 3.05 6.69
C GLU A 107 6.09 2.31 5.55
N ILE A 108 7.41 2.40 5.53
CA ILE A 108 8.26 1.72 4.55
C ILE A 108 9.29 0.90 5.30
N LYS A 109 9.41 -0.37 4.95
CA LYS A 109 10.33 -1.33 5.56
C LYS A 109 11.24 -1.94 4.50
N LYS A 110 12.49 -2.19 4.87
CA LYS A 110 13.45 -2.96 4.08
C LYS A 110 14.02 -4.08 4.94
N ASP A 111 13.90 -5.31 4.48
CA ASP A 111 14.53 -6.46 5.13
C ASP A 111 16.04 -6.52 4.84
N ARG A 112 16.78 -7.35 5.57
CA ARG A 112 18.24 -7.52 5.38
C ARG A 112 18.63 -8.03 3.99
N LYS A 113 17.70 -8.66 3.26
CA LYS A 113 17.91 -9.16 1.89
C LYS A 113 17.64 -8.09 0.84
N GLY A 114 17.18 -6.92 1.26
CA GLY A 114 16.93 -5.78 0.43
C GLY A 114 15.51 -5.69 -0.12
N ASN A 115 14.60 -6.57 0.31
CA ASN A 115 13.21 -6.54 -0.12
C ASN A 115 12.44 -5.42 0.58
N TYR A 116 11.50 -4.81 -0.14
CA TYR A 116 10.69 -3.71 0.37
C TYR A 116 9.26 -4.14 0.75
N CYS A 117 8.72 -3.44 1.75
CA CYS A 117 7.31 -3.45 2.11
C CYS A 117 6.84 -2.02 2.41
N ILE A 118 5.83 -1.56 1.68
CA ILE A 118 5.28 -0.21 1.78
C ILE A 118 3.83 -0.33 2.22
N ASN A 119 3.46 0.44 3.25
CA ASN A 119 2.14 0.47 3.83
C ASN A 119 1.65 1.92 3.90
N ILE A 120 0.44 2.17 3.39
CA ILE A 120 -0.24 3.46 3.51
C ILE A 120 -1.62 3.28 4.18
N ALA A 121 -1.92 4.17 5.11
CA ALA A 121 -3.20 4.20 5.83
C ALA A 121 -3.61 5.64 6.16
N PRO A 122 -4.90 6.00 6.24
CA PRO A 122 -6.02 5.19 5.80
C PRO A 122 -6.12 5.16 4.26
N PHE A 123 -6.35 4.00 3.66
CA PHE A 123 -6.54 3.86 2.22
C PHE A 123 -7.98 3.44 1.89
N PHE A 124 -8.78 4.40 1.41
CA PHE A 124 -10.18 4.18 1.07
C PHE A 124 -10.48 4.70 -0.34
N PRO A 125 -10.24 3.91 -1.40
CA PRO A 125 -10.36 4.37 -2.77
C PRO A 125 -11.83 4.63 -3.11
N LYS A 126 -12.12 5.78 -3.72
CA LYS A 126 -13.46 6.14 -4.21
C LYS A 126 -13.70 5.60 -5.62
N ASN A 127 -12.67 5.61 -6.45
CA ASN A 127 -12.69 5.17 -7.84
C ASN A 127 -11.42 4.38 -8.20
N ILE A 128 -11.31 3.90 -9.44
CA ILE A 128 -10.14 3.12 -9.92
C ILE A 128 -8.87 3.98 -10.04
N TYR A 129 -9.02 5.28 -10.34
CA TYR A 129 -7.89 6.19 -10.49
C TYR A 129 -7.19 6.43 -9.16
N ASP A 130 -7.94 6.53 -8.05
CA ASP A 130 -7.34 6.62 -6.70
C ASP A 130 -6.43 5.43 -6.39
N ILE A 131 -6.76 4.24 -6.93
CA ILE A 131 -5.92 3.05 -6.80
C ILE A 131 -4.69 3.18 -7.71
N LEU A 132 -4.90 3.48 -8.99
CA LEU A 132 -3.80 3.60 -9.97
C LEU A 132 -2.79 4.68 -9.57
N ASP A 133 -3.26 5.84 -9.13
CA ASP A 133 -2.48 7.03 -8.81
C ASP A 133 -1.70 6.88 -7.49
N HIS A 134 -1.93 5.81 -6.72
CA HIS A 134 -1.17 5.50 -5.53
C HIS A 134 -0.32 4.24 -5.71
N VAL A 135 -0.90 3.18 -6.27
CA VAL A 135 -0.20 1.91 -6.48
C VAL A 135 0.93 2.05 -7.51
N ASN A 136 0.67 2.66 -8.68
CA ASN A 136 1.66 2.69 -9.75
C ASN A 136 2.86 3.59 -9.46
N PRO A 137 2.71 4.79 -8.88
CA PRO A 137 3.86 5.60 -8.48
C PRO A 137 4.73 4.90 -7.42
N ILE A 138 4.12 4.30 -6.39
CA ILE A 138 4.86 3.49 -5.40
C ILE A 138 5.60 2.36 -6.12
N ALA A 139 4.91 1.62 -6.98
CA ALA A 139 5.51 0.49 -7.69
C ALA A 139 6.70 0.91 -8.58
N ARG A 140 6.59 2.05 -9.27
CA ARG A 140 7.67 2.62 -10.07
C ARG A 140 8.84 3.08 -9.23
N THR A 141 8.61 3.73 -8.09
CA THR A 141 9.68 4.21 -7.22
C THR A 141 10.52 3.08 -6.65
N PHE A 142 9.90 1.98 -6.21
CA PHE A 142 10.61 0.91 -5.50
C PHE A 142 11.07 -0.24 -6.40
N TRP A 143 10.39 -0.48 -7.53
CA TRP A 143 10.66 -1.63 -8.39
C TRP A 143 10.71 -1.30 -9.90
N VAL A 144 10.74 -0.01 -10.26
CA VAL A 144 10.90 0.49 -11.64
C VAL A 144 9.88 -0.14 -12.62
N LYS A 145 8.68 -0.46 -12.13
CA LYS A 145 7.62 -1.08 -12.93
C LYS A 145 6.23 -0.66 -12.47
N ASN A 146 5.28 -0.67 -13.39
CA ASN A 146 3.88 -0.47 -13.07
C ASN A 146 3.25 -1.76 -12.51
N PHE A 147 2.47 -1.62 -11.44
CA PHE A 147 1.68 -2.74 -10.93
C PHE A 147 0.46 -2.99 -11.82
N PHE A 148 -0.27 -1.95 -12.21
CA PHE A 148 -1.38 -2.03 -13.16
C PHE A 148 -1.03 -1.34 -14.47
N ALA A 149 -1.50 -1.87 -15.60
CA ALA A 149 -1.35 -1.26 -16.91
C ALA A 149 -2.03 0.12 -16.95
N GLU A 150 -1.39 1.11 -17.59
CA GLU A 150 -1.90 2.48 -17.67
C GLU A 150 -3.03 2.65 -18.70
N GLY A 151 -3.15 1.71 -19.66
CA GLY A 151 -4.18 1.73 -20.71
C GLY A 151 -5.62 1.53 -20.22
N ILE A 152 -5.82 1.40 -18.90
CA ILE A 152 -7.15 1.30 -18.26
C ILE A 152 -7.82 2.68 -18.14
N ARG A 153 -7.08 3.76 -18.43
CA ARG A 153 -7.58 5.14 -18.40
C ARG A 153 -8.45 5.50 -19.62
N ASN A 154 -8.61 4.60 -20.59
CA ASN A 154 -9.37 4.82 -21.83
C ASN A 154 -10.66 3.99 -21.89
#